data_AF-A0A5B7HNG0-F1
#
_entry.id   AF-A0A5B7HNG0-F1
#
_cell.length_a   1.000
_cell.length_b   1.000
_cell.length_c   1.000
_cell.angle_alpha   90.00
_cell.angle_beta   90.00
_cell.angle_gamma   90.00
#
_symmetry.space_group_name_H-M   'P 1'
#
loop_
_entity.id
_entity.type
_entity.pdbx_description
1 polymer ?
#
loop_
_entity_poly.entity_id
_entity_poly.type
_entity_poly.pdbx_seq_one_letter_code
_entity_poly.pdbx_strand_id
1 'polypeptide(L)' 'MFSYALRHPRQPAQDGIMNEAGLTPLTLACRLARSTIFKEMLELTCIEFWRYSNITCSAYPLNALDTIRPSGETSEC' A
#
# COMPACT_ATOMS: atom_id res chain seq x y z
N MET A 1 5.87 7.50 10.51
CA MET A 1 7.19 6.83 10.70
C MET A 1 7.59 6.05 9.45
N PHE A 2 6.63 5.49 8.70
CA PHE A 2 6.91 4.70 7.51
C PHE A 2 7.49 5.55 6.36
N SER A 3 6.98 6.75 6.15
CA SER A 3 7.51 7.69 5.15
C SER A 3 8.97 8.05 5.38
N TYR A 4 9.39 8.13 6.65
CA TYR A 4 10.78 8.42 7.01
C TYR A 4 11.69 7.24 6.66
N ALA A 5 11.25 6.00 6.89
CA ALA A 5 12.00 4.81 6.51
C ALA A 5 12.22 4.75 4.98
N LEU A 6 11.19 5.06 4.18
CA LEU A 6 11.31 5.10 2.72
C LEU A 6 12.23 6.22 2.21
N ARG A 7 12.27 7.36 2.90
CA ARG A 7 13.05 8.55 2.50
C ARG A 7 14.36 8.71 3.28
N HIS A 8 14.81 7.66 3.96
CA HIS A 8 15.95 7.74 4.86
C HIS A 8 17.24 8.09 4.11
N PRO A 9 18.01 9.12 4.51
CA PRO A 9 19.08 9.70 3.70
C PRO A 9 20.29 8.80 3.46
N ARG A 10 20.51 7.79 4.30
CA ARG A 10 21.65 6.83 4.14
C ARG A 10 21.24 5.46 3.62
N GLN A 11 20.00 5.05 3.86
CA GLN A 11 19.52 3.71 3.54
C GLN A 11 18.00 3.72 3.48
N PRO A 12 17.41 4.03 2.32
CA PRO A 12 15.97 4.01 2.14
C PRO A 12 15.44 2.58 2.24
N ALA A 13 14.29 2.41 2.90
CA ALA A 13 13.55 1.16 2.90
C ALA A 13 12.91 0.90 1.54
N GLN A 14 12.72 -0.37 1.19
CA GLN A 14 12.04 -0.80 -0.02
C GLN A 14 10.66 -1.37 0.32
N ASP A 15 9.61 -0.88 -0.36
CA ASP A 15 8.21 -1.25 -0.09
C ASP A 15 7.77 -2.54 -0.81
N GLY A 16 8.54 -2.99 -1.80
CA GLY A 16 8.19 -4.16 -2.63
C GLY A 16 8.75 -5.51 -2.16
N ILE A 17 9.55 -5.53 -1.09
CA ILE A 17 10.23 -6.76 -0.65
C ILE A 17 9.23 -7.66 0.08
N MET A 18 9.13 -8.91 -0.39
CA MET A 18 8.32 -9.94 0.26
C MET A 18 9.11 -10.64 1.37
N ASN A 19 8.41 -11.00 2.45
CA ASN A 19 8.96 -11.90 3.45
C ASN A 19 8.94 -13.38 3.00
N GLU A 20 9.46 -14.29 3.82
CA GLU A 20 9.41 -15.75 3.58
C GLU A 20 7.99 -16.30 3.38
N ALA A 21 6.97 -15.59 3.85
CA ALA A 21 5.56 -15.93 3.66
C ALA A 21 4.94 -15.30 2.39
N GLY A 22 5.75 -14.66 1.53
CA GLY A 22 5.29 -14.01 0.30
C GLY A 22 4.50 -12.72 0.52
N LEU A 23 4.58 -12.11 1.71
CA LEU A 23 3.82 -10.91 2.07
C LEU A 23 4.68 -9.66 1.90
N THR A 24 4.15 -8.66 1.21
CA THR A 24 4.70 -7.29 1.21
C THR A 24 4.45 -6.61 2.56
N PRO A 25 5.14 -5.50 2.90
CA PRO A 25 4.87 -4.74 4.11
C PRO A 25 3.40 -4.32 4.25
N LEU A 26 2.75 -3.96 3.13
CA LEU A 26 1.33 -3.60 3.09
C LEU A 26 0.43 -4.79 3.43
N THR A 27 0.64 -5.94 2.77
CA THR A 27 -0.16 -7.15 3.01
C THR A 27 0.08 -7.73 4.41
N LEU A 28 1.31 -7.61 4.92
CA LEU A 28 1.67 -7.99 6.28
C LEU A 28 0.98 -7.11 7.32
N ALA A 29 0.95 -5.79 7.11
CA ALA A 29 0.24 -4.86 7.99
C ALA A 29 -1.27 -5.17 8.02
N CYS A 30 -1.85 -5.53 6.87
CA CYS A 30 -3.23 -5.99 6.76
C CYS A 30 -3.47 -7.29 7.55
N ARG A 31 -2.63 -8.31 7.35
CA ARG A 31 -2.73 -9.61 8.04
C ARG A 31 -2.57 -9.49 9.57
N LEU A 32 -1.74 -8.56 10.03
CA LEU A 32 -1.53 -8.28 11.46
C LEU A 32 -2.57 -7.31 12.04
N ALA A 33 -3.58 -6.90 11.26
CA ALA A 33 -4.62 -5.94 11.64
C ALA A 33 -4.08 -4.59 12.17
N ARG A 34 -2.93 -4.13 11.64
CA ARG A 34 -2.31 -2.85 12.03
C ARG A 34 -2.88 -1.69 11.20
N SER A 35 -4.07 -1.23 11.56
CA SER A 35 -4.83 -0.22 10.81
C SER A 35 -4.13 1.13 10.65
N THR A 36 -3.37 1.58 11.65
CA THR A 36 -2.70 2.88 11.63
C THR A 36 -1.58 2.96 10.58
N ILE A 37 -0.67 1.98 10.59
CA ILE A 37 0.44 1.94 9.64
C ILE A 37 -0.06 1.59 8.23
N PHE A 38 -1.09 0.75 8.12
CA PHE A 38 -1.72 0.42 6.86
C PHE A 38 -2.31 1.68 6.20
N LYS A 39 -2.99 2.53 6.96
CA LYS A 39 -3.51 3.81 6.45
C LYS A 39 -2.39 4.76 6.02
N GLU A 40 -1.31 4.87 6.81
CA GLU A 40 -0.14 5.70 6.46
C GLU A 40 0.49 5.23 5.13
N MET A 41 0.63 3.90 4.94
CA MET A 41 1.11 3.31 3.69
C MET A 41 0.18 3.62 2.51
N LEU A 42 -1.14 3.45 2.71
CA LEU A 42 -2.14 3.68 1.68
C LEU A 42 -2.13 5.14 1.19
N GLU A 43 -2.09 6.09 2.13
CA GLU A 43 -2.05 7.53 1.83
C GLU A 43 -0.78 7.94 1.09
N LEU A 44 0.37 7.30 1.35
CA LEU A 44 1.62 7.56 0.63
C LEU A 44 1.59 7.10 -0.82
N THR A 45 0.84 6.05 -1.11
CA THR A 45 0.68 5.49 -2.46
C THR A 45 -0.48 6.12 -3.25
N CYS A 46 -1.23 7.02 -2.61
CA CYS A 46 -2.38 7.68 -3.20
C CYS A 46 -1.95 8.64 -4.33
N ILE A 47 -2.67 8.59 -5.45
CA ILE A 47 -2.47 9.47 -6.59
C ILE A 47 -3.72 10.34 -6.73
N GLU A 48 -3.56 11.66 -6.61
CA GLU A 48 -4.62 12.63 -6.91
C GLU A 48 -4.67 12.89 -8.42
N PHE A 49 -5.83 12.64 -9.04
CA PHE A 49 -6.04 12.89 -10.47
C PHE A 49 -6.45 14.33 -10.75
N TRP A 50 -7.42 14.82 -9.97
CA TRP A 50 -7.91 16.19 -10.10
C TRP A 50 -8.55 16.65 -8.81
N ARG A 51 -8.57 17.97 -8.64
CA ARG A 51 -9.24 18.63 -7.53
C ARG A 51 -9.99 19.85 -8.05
N TYR A 52 -11.26 19.93 -7.71
CA TYR A 52 -12.10 21.10 -7.94
C TYR A 52 -12.61 21.63 -6.61
N SER A 53 -12.08 22.78 -6.18
CA SER A 53 -12.42 23.40 -4.89
C SER A 53 -12.18 22.43 -3.71
N ASN A 54 -13.26 21.97 -3.06
CA ASN A 54 -13.26 21.04 -1.94
C ASN A 54 -13.49 19.56 -2.36
N ILE A 55 -13.62 19.28 -3.66
CA ILE A 55 -13.80 17.93 -4.19
C ILE A 55 -12.48 17.44 -4.77
N THR A 56 -12.02 16.27 -4.32
CA THR A 56 -10.79 15.62 -4.79
C THR A 56 -11.12 14.25 -5.35
N CYS A 57 -10.60 13.94 -6.53
CA CYS A 57 -10.57 12.60 -7.08
C CYS A 57 -9.17 12.03 -6.92
N SER A 58 -9.06 11.00 -6.08
CA SER A 58 -7.79 10.31 -5.83
C SER A 58 -7.99 8.80 -5.92
N ALA A 59 -6.98 8.09 -6.40
CA ALA A 59 -6.98 6.64 -6.48
C ALA A 59 -5.91 6.02 -5.59
N TYR A 60 -6.23 4.83 -5.11
CA TYR A 60 -5.35 3.97 -4.35
C TYR A 60 -5.05 2.72 -5.18
N PRO A 61 -3.79 2.27 -5.24
CA PRO A 61 -3.43 1.08 -6.00
C PRO A 61 -4.06 -0.18 -5.36
N LEU A 62 -4.73 -0.99 -6.18
CA LEU A 62 -5.48 -2.17 -5.72
C LEU A 62 -4.75 -3.51 -5.90
N ASN A 63 -3.55 -3.53 -6.50
CA ASN A 63 -2.84 -4.76 -6.88
C ASN A 63 -2.64 -5.78 -5.74
N ALA A 64 -2.56 -5.32 -4.50
CA ALA A 64 -2.38 -6.16 -3.31
C ALA A 64 -3.60 -6.16 -2.37
N LEU A 65 -4.69 -5.49 -2.77
CA LEU A 65 -5.90 -5.26 -1.98
C LEU A 65 -7.13 -5.91 -2.59
N ASP A 66 -7.15 -6.06 -3.92
CA ASP A 66 -8.20 -6.75 -4.63
C ASP A 66 -8.06 -8.27 -4.49
N THR A 67 -9.19 -8.96 -4.47
CA THR A 67 -9.24 -10.43 -4.53
C THR A 67 -8.92 -10.94 -5.93
N ILE A 68 -9.04 -10.07 -6.94
CA ILE A 68 -8.66 -10.38 -8.32
C ILE A 68 -7.16 -10.11 -8.48
N ARG A 69 -6.38 -11.18 -8.65
CA ARG A 69 -4.95 -11.07 -8.96
C ARG A 69 -4.73 -10.54 -10.38
N PRO A 70 -3.55 -10.01 -10.71
CA PRO A 70 -3.21 -9.59 -12.08
C PRO A 70 -3.34 -10.71 -13.14
N SER A 71 -3.33 -11.98 -12.71
CA SER A 71 -3.61 -13.15 -13.56
C SER A 71 -5.10 -13.35 -13.90
N GLY A 72 -6.00 -12.54 -13.31
CA GLY A 72 -7.45 -12.71 -13.41
C GLY A 72 -8.04 -13.76 -12.46
N GLU A 73 -7.19 -14.43 -11.68
CA GLU A 73 -7.64 -15.41 -10.68
C GLU A 73 -8.17 -14.70 -9.43
N THR A 74 -9.35 -15.10 -8.98
CA THR A 74 -9.87 -14.68 -7.67
C THR A 74 -9.24 -15.53 -6.58
N SER A 75 -8.67 -14.91 -5.55
CA SER A 75 -8.37 -15.64 -4.32
C SER A 75 -9.67 -16.08 -3.66
N GLU A 76 -9.87 -17.40 -3.53
CA GLU A 76 -10.91 -17.96 -2.67
C GLU A 76 -10.63 -17.56 -1.22
N CYS A 77 -11.69 -17.13 -0.52
CA CYS A 77 -11.66 -16.67 0.87
C CYS A 77 -11.14 -17.73 1.86
#